data_AF-A0A8B9UVF5-F1
#
_entry.id   AF-A0A8B9UVF5-F1
#
_cell.length_a   1.000
_cell.length_b   1.000
_cell.length_c   1.000
_cell.angle_alpha   90.00
_cell.angle_beta   90.00
_cell.angle_gamma   90.00
#
_symmetry.space_group_name_H-M   'P 1'
#
loop_
_entity.id
_entity.type
_entity.pdbx_description
1 polymer ?
#
loop_
_entity_poly.entity_id
_entity_poly.type
_entity_poly.pdbx_seq_one_letter_code
_entity_poly.pdbx_strand_id
1 'polypeptide(L)'
;MPNLEHSAYPAATLLHLESLVPCRESQVSMLLSIFGERQQLSFPSIFIYGHTSSGKTYVMQTLLNTLQLPHVFVNCVEHFTSRLLLEEILIQLQNHSSETKEAAHVPCDTFNDFVRLFKQAIVSQDLQDETFYIVLDRAEQLREMEANVLPAFLRLQELTARNVTVVLLSEIVWELFRPNTGCFEPFTLYFPDYSIGHLQKILCQNHPPEYSADFYAAYINILLGVFYMVCRDLKELQHLAALNFSKYCEPVVRGEANERDTRKLWKNIEPHLKKAMQTVYLREISSSQWERLQHDEGEAGQLKGLSAHAHVELPYYSKFLLIAAYLASYNPVRTDKRFFLKHHGKIKKTNFMKKHEKTSNHLLGPKPFPLDRLLAILYSIVDNRVAPTANIFSQITSLVTLQLLSMVGNNDQLDGPRYKCTVSLDFIRAIARTVNFDIIKYLYDFL
;
A
#
# COMPACT_ATOMS: atom_id res chain seq x y z
N MET A 1 17.31 -19.35 30.11
CA MET A 1 18.31 -18.27 30.23
C MET A 1 17.67 -17.07 29.54
N PRO A 2 17.50 -15.92 30.21
CA PRO A 2 17.04 -14.72 29.50
C PRO A 2 18.04 -14.44 28.36
N ASN A 3 17.55 -14.21 27.16
CA ASN A 3 18.40 -13.87 26.02
C ASN A 3 18.82 -12.39 26.07
N LEU A 4 18.11 -11.58 26.86
CA LEU A 4 18.39 -10.18 27.13
C LEU A 4 18.99 -10.02 28.54
N GLU A 5 20.26 -9.62 28.60
CA GLU A 5 20.92 -9.20 29.83
C GLU A 5 21.41 -7.76 29.67
N HIS A 6 20.98 -6.86 30.57
CA HIS A 6 21.49 -5.51 30.64
C HIS A 6 21.61 -5.06 32.10
N SER A 7 22.74 -4.48 32.49
CA SER A 7 23.03 -4.11 33.89
C SER A 7 22.15 -2.97 34.42
N ALA A 8 21.66 -2.10 33.52
CA ALA A 8 20.90 -0.90 33.90
C ALA A 8 19.40 -1.14 34.12
N TYR A 9 18.83 -2.27 33.69
CA TYR A 9 17.38 -2.48 33.70
C TYR A 9 16.99 -3.74 34.51
N PRO A 10 15.83 -3.72 35.21
CA PRO A 10 15.37 -4.88 35.97
C PRO A 10 15.20 -6.13 35.09
N ALA A 11 15.68 -7.29 35.55
CA ALA A 11 15.53 -8.55 34.80
C ALA A 11 14.05 -8.91 34.53
N ALA A 12 13.13 -8.49 35.41
CA ALA A 12 11.70 -8.71 35.24
C ALA A 12 11.10 -7.92 34.05
N THR A 13 11.56 -6.68 33.80
CA THR A 13 11.10 -5.89 32.65
C THR A 13 11.67 -6.43 31.35
N LEU A 14 12.91 -6.94 31.37
CA LEU A 14 13.53 -7.61 30.21
C LEU A 14 12.79 -8.90 29.86
N LEU A 15 12.41 -9.73 30.84
CA LEU A 15 11.59 -10.92 30.60
C LEU A 15 10.19 -10.59 30.05
N HIS A 16 9.60 -9.48 30.51
CA HIS A 16 8.34 -9.00 29.96
C HIS A 16 8.49 -8.55 28.50
N LEU A 17 9.58 -7.85 28.17
CA LEU A 17 9.90 -7.48 26.78
C LEU A 17 10.10 -8.69 25.88
N GLU A 18 10.78 -9.74 26.36
CA GLU A 18 10.93 -11.00 25.63
C GLU A 18 9.58 -11.67 25.33
N SER A 19 8.63 -11.59 26.25
CA SER A 19 7.29 -12.14 26.03
C SER A 19 6.50 -11.39 24.97
N LEU A 20 6.66 -10.06 24.90
CA LEU A 20 5.92 -9.18 24.00
C LEU A 20 6.52 -9.18 22.59
N VAL A 21 7.84 -9.29 22.47
CA VAL A 21 8.55 -9.18 21.19
C VAL A 21 9.30 -10.47 20.85
N PRO A 22 8.60 -11.54 20.48
CA PRO A 22 9.23 -12.79 20.06
C PRO A 22 10.08 -12.61 18.78
N CYS A 23 11.16 -13.38 18.68
CA CYS A 23 12.01 -13.48 17.48
C CYS A 23 12.75 -12.19 17.07
N ARG A 24 12.87 -11.21 17.99
CA ARG A 24 13.62 -9.96 17.81
C ARG A 24 14.63 -9.70 18.92
N GLU A 25 15.08 -10.76 19.57
CA GLU A 25 15.96 -10.70 20.74
C GLU A 25 17.28 -9.98 20.40
N SER A 26 17.86 -10.26 19.22
CA SER A 26 19.10 -9.63 18.78
C SER A 26 18.95 -8.12 18.51
N GLN A 27 17.85 -7.70 17.88
CA GLN A 27 17.60 -6.28 17.58
C GLN A 27 17.30 -5.50 18.85
N VAL A 28 16.51 -6.08 19.76
CA VAL A 28 16.20 -5.49 21.06
C VAL A 28 17.47 -5.38 21.91
N SER A 29 18.29 -6.42 21.96
CA SER A 29 19.58 -6.38 22.67
C SER A 29 20.50 -5.27 22.14
N MET A 30 20.59 -5.13 20.81
CA MET A 30 21.40 -4.06 20.20
C MET A 30 20.84 -2.67 20.53
N LEU A 31 19.53 -2.46 20.44
CA LEU A 31 18.89 -1.19 20.82
C LEU A 31 19.11 -0.86 22.29
N LEU A 32 18.94 -1.84 23.19
CA LEU A 32 19.21 -1.66 24.63
C LEU A 32 20.66 -1.27 24.89
N SER A 33 21.62 -1.89 24.19
CA SER A 33 23.04 -1.55 24.32
C SER A 33 23.36 -0.14 23.81
N ILE A 34 22.63 0.35 22.81
CA ILE A 34 22.80 1.69 22.24
C ILE A 34 22.16 2.76 23.14
N PHE A 35 21.02 2.46 23.75
CA PHE A 35 20.36 3.38 24.69
C PHE A 35 21.13 3.47 26.01
N GLY A 36 21.74 2.37 26.46
CA GLY A 36 22.55 2.35 27.67
C GLY A 36 21.76 2.80 28.91
N GLU A 37 22.42 3.58 29.76
CA GLU A 37 21.80 4.24 30.92
C GLU A 37 21.16 5.58 30.52
N ARG A 38 20.14 6.01 31.27
CA ARG A 38 19.37 7.23 30.94
C ARG A 38 20.23 8.49 30.87
N GLN A 39 21.29 8.56 31.68
CA GLN A 39 22.20 9.71 31.77
C GLN A 39 23.30 9.70 30.70
N GLN A 40 23.52 8.57 30.03
CA GLN A 40 24.56 8.46 29.02
C GLN A 40 24.12 9.16 27.73
N LEU A 41 25.08 9.72 27.00
CA LEU A 41 24.83 10.28 25.68
C LEU A 41 24.74 9.14 24.67
N SER A 42 23.56 8.94 24.09
CA SER A 42 23.38 8.02 22.96
C SER A 42 23.73 8.71 21.63
N PHE A 43 23.60 7.98 20.53
CA PHE A 43 23.83 8.51 19.19
C PHE A 43 22.84 9.64 18.87
N PRO A 44 23.26 10.71 18.16
CA PRO A 44 22.36 11.81 17.79
C PRO A 44 21.17 11.34 16.96
N SER A 45 21.43 10.40 16.04
CA SER A 45 20.42 9.85 15.17
C SER A 45 20.65 8.36 14.90
N ILE A 46 19.55 7.62 14.92
CA ILE A 46 19.48 6.18 14.66
C ILE A 46 18.52 6.00 13.50
N PHE A 47 18.94 5.29 12.46
CA PHE A 47 18.14 5.01 11.29
C PHE A 47 17.79 3.52 11.23
N ILE A 48 16.53 3.20 11.47
CA ILE A 48 16.04 1.82 11.46
C ILE A 48 15.28 1.56 10.16
N TYR A 49 15.75 0.60 9.39
CA TYR A 49 15.11 0.20 8.13
C TYR A 49 14.82 -1.29 8.04
N GLY A 50 13.83 -1.65 7.25
CA GLY A 50 13.38 -3.03 7.02
C GLY A 50 12.04 -3.03 6.28
N HIS A 51 11.57 -4.17 5.81
CA HIS A 51 10.30 -4.22 5.07
C HIS A 51 9.08 -3.88 5.93
N THR A 52 7.93 -3.67 5.30
CA THR A 52 6.62 -3.62 6.00
C THR A 52 6.44 -4.85 6.89
N SER A 53 5.78 -4.67 8.03
CA SER A 53 5.50 -5.75 9.00
C SER A 53 6.70 -6.51 9.57
N SER A 54 7.91 -5.94 9.49
CA SER A 54 9.09 -6.41 10.25
C SER A 54 9.01 -6.10 11.76
N GLY A 55 8.03 -5.29 12.18
CA GLY A 55 7.77 -4.98 13.60
C GLY A 55 8.47 -3.72 14.13
N LYS A 56 9.15 -2.92 13.29
CA LYS A 56 9.93 -1.74 13.71
C LYS A 56 9.19 -0.82 14.70
N THR A 57 8.04 -0.30 14.28
CA THR A 57 7.16 0.57 15.09
C THR A 57 6.77 -0.12 16.41
N TYR A 58 6.36 -1.38 16.35
CA TYR A 58 5.93 -2.14 17.52
C TYR A 58 7.07 -2.33 18.52
N VAL A 59 8.25 -2.76 18.07
CA VAL A 59 9.43 -2.94 18.93
C VAL A 59 9.86 -1.63 19.56
N MET A 60 9.88 -0.53 18.80
CA MET A 60 10.28 0.76 19.34
C MET A 60 9.29 1.27 20.38
N GLN A 61 7.99 1.17 20.10
CA GLN A 61 6.94 1.57 21.04
C GLN A 61 6.95 0.72 22.31
N THR A 62 7.03 -0.61 22.20
CA THR A 62 7.07 -1.48 23.38
C THR A 62 8.31 -1.20 24.21
N LEU A 63 9.47 -1.06 23.59
CA LEU A 63 10.71 -0.78 24.30
C LEU A 63 10.64 0.55 25.05
N LEU A 64 10.26 1.64 24.38
CA LEU A 64 10.18 2.97 25.02
C LEU A 64 9.15 3.01 26.14
N ASN A 65 7.99 2.37 25.96
CA ASN A 65 6.93 2.32 26.97
C ASN A 65 7.31 1.45 28.17
N THR A 66 7.91 0.27 27.96
CA THR A 66 8.29 -0.64 29.05
C THR A 66 9.45 -0.09 29.87
N LEU A 67 10.41 0.58 29.23
CA LEU A 67 11.52 1.22 29.93
C LEU A 67 11.14 2.59 30.54
N GLN A 68 9.93 3.08 30.23
CA GLN A 68 9.42 4.40 30.64
C GLN A 68 10.42 5.52 30.32
N LEU A 69 10.97 5.49 29.10
CA LEU A 69 11.88 6.53 28.61
C LEU A 69 11.06 7.72 28.10
N PRO A 70 11.50 8.97 28.33
CA PRO A 70 10.79 10.14 27.83
C PRO A 70 10.93 10.18 26.31
N HIS A 71 9.80 10.07 25.61
CA HIS A 71 9.80 9.95 24.17
C HIS A 71 8.58 10.59 23.52
N VAL A 72 8.72 10.91 22.24
CA VAL A 72 7.67 11.43 21.37
C VAL A 72 7.59 10.55 20.14
N PHE A 73 6.36 10.23 19.71
CA PHE A 73 6.11 9.36 18.57
C PHE A 73 5.27 10.09 17.54
N VAL A 74 5.86 10.33 16.36
CA VAL A 74 5.22 11.13 15.31
C VAL A 74 5.26 10.40 13.99
N ASN A 75 4.12 10.37 13.30
CA ASN A 75 4.00 9.80 11.96
C ASN A 75 4.19 10.90 10.91
N CYS A 76 5.21 10.77 10.06
CA CYS A 76 5.50 11.76 9.02
C CYS A 76 4.45 11.80 7.89
N VAL A 77 3.62 10.77 7.73
CA VAL A 77 2.56 10.77 6.71
C VAL A 77 1.40 11.68 7.11
N GLU A 78 1.09 11.75 8.39
CA GLU A 78 0.04 12.63 8.92
C GLU A 78 0.47 14.10 8.85
N HIS A 79 1.75 14.35 9.07
CA HIS A 79 2.35 15.67 9.14
C HIS A 79 3.11 16.01 7.84
N PHE A 80 2.36 16.30 6.77
CA PHE A 80 2.91 16.57 5.44
C PHE A 80 3.64 17.92 5.30
N THR A 81 3.55 18.81 6.28
CA THR A 81 4.31 20.09 6.31
C THR A 81 5.26 20.15 7.49
N SER A 82 6.39 20.86 7.30
CA SER A 82 7.43 21.03 8.31
C SER A 82 6.86 21.62 9.61
N ARG A 83 6.02 22.65 9.46
CA ARG A 83 5.32 23.30 10.58
C ARG A 83 4.49 22.32 11.42
N LEU A 84 3.62 21.53 10.79
CA LEU A 84 2.77 20.58 11.52
C LEU A 84 3.61 19.53 12.28
N LEU A 85 4.69 19.05 11.66
CA LEU A 85 5.59 18.09 12.28
C LEU A 85 6.27 18.67 13.53
N LEU A 86 6.76 19.91 13.45
CA LEU A 86 7.45 20.58 14.55
C LEU A 86 6.48 20.96 15.68
N GLU A 87 5.28 21.44 15.33
CA GLU A 87 4.23 21.76 16.30
C GLU A 87 3.80 20.51 17.07
N GLU A 88 3.59 19.37 16.40
CA GLU A 88 3.19 18.12 17.07
C GLU A 88 4.24 17.63 18.06
N ILE A 89 5.53 17.68 17.69
CA ILE A 89 6.61 17.29 18.60
C ILE A 89 6.59 18.17 19.87
N LEU A 90 6.40 19.48 19.71
CA LEU A 90 6.31 20.42 20.83
C LEU A 90 5.06 20.22 21.68
N ILE A 91 3.92 19.90 21.06
CA ILE A 91 2.66 19.63 21.77
C ILE A 91 2.79 18.36 22.61
N GLN A 92 3.29 17.26 22.05
CA GLN A 92 3.47 16.02 22.80
C GLN A 92 4.47 16.18 23.94
N LEU A 93 5.55 16.93 23.71
CA LEU A 93 6.46 17.34 24.78
C LEU A 93 5.72 18.05 25.91
N GLN A 94 4.95 19.09 25.61
CA GLN A 94 4.23 19.87 26.62
C GLN A 94 3.16 19.06 27.35
N ASN A 95 2.48 18.13 26.67
CA ASN A 95 1.44 17.29 27.28
C ASN A 95 2.00 16.34 28.34
N HIS A 96 3.27 15.90 28.21
CA HIS A 96 3.93 15.14 29.27
C HIS A 96 4.13 15.94 30.57
N SER A 97 3.93 17.26 30.57
CA SER A 97 4.20 18.13 31.71
C SER A 97 2.99 18.62 32.50
N SER A 98 1.75 18.50 32.03
CA SER A 98 0.60 19.16 32.71
C SER A 98 -0.75 18.52 32.42
N GLU A 99 -1.37 17.88 33.42
CA GLU A 99 -2.81 17.56 33.40
C GLU A 99 -3.72 18.79 33.51
N THR A 100 -3.19 20.02 33.61
CA THR A 100 -3.99 21.16 34.10
C THR A 100 -3.78 22.52 33.42
N LYS A 101 -3.11 22.61 32.27
CA LYS A 101 -3.13 23.85 31.47
C LYS A 101 -3.39 23.50 30.02
N GLU A 102 -4.49 24.02 29.48
CA GLU A 102 -4.78 24.08 28.05
C GLU A 102 -3.48 24.49 27.34
N ALA A 103 -2.92 23.58 26.52
CA ALA A 103 -1.68 23.81 25.82
C ALA A 103 -1.85 25.08 24.97
N ALA A 104 -1.22 26.17 25.40
CA ALA A 104 -1.17 27.38 24.60
C ALA A 104 -0.42 27.01 23.33
N HIS A 105 -1.16 26.89 22.21
CA HIS A 105 -0.61 26.54 20.92
C HIS A 105 0.49 27.54 20.58
N VAL A 106 1.76 27.15 20.76
CA VAL A 106 2.87 28.03 20.41
C VAL A 106 3.11 27.83 18.92
N PRO A 107 2.83 28.82 18.05
CA PRO A 107 3.09 28.68 16.63
C PRO A 107 4.58 28.46 16.41
N CYS A 108 4.92 27.41 15.67
CA CYS A 108 6.29 27.08 15.33
C CYS A 108 6.46 27.18 13.80
N ASP A 109 6.80 28.38 13.32
CA ASP A 109 6.90 28.64 11.89
C ASP A 109 8.26 28.23 11.31
N THR A 110 9.33 28.22 12.11
CA THR A 110 10.68 27.89 11.64
C THR A 110 11.37 26.85 12.52
N PHE A 111 12.32 26.11 11.93
CA PHE A 111 13.14 25.15 12.67
C PHE A 111 13.99 25.82 13.76
N ASN A 112 14.36 27.09 13.61
CA ASN A 112 15.10 27.81 14.66
C ASN A 112 14.20 28.11 15.88
N ASP A 113 12.96 28.52 15.62
CA ASP A 113 11.96 28.69 16.67
C ASP A 113 11.70 27.35 17.38
N PHE A 114 11.62 26.25 16.63
CA PHE A 114 11.54 24.91 17.18
C PHE A 114 12.70 24.62 18.14
N VAL A 115 13.95 24.82 17.71
CA VAL A 115 15.14 24.56 18.56
C VAL A 115 15.11 25.41 19.84
N ARG A 116 14.69 26.68 19.76
CA ARG A 116 14.56 27.55 20.94
C ARG A 116 13.48 27.05 21.89
N LEU A 117 12.28 26.76 21.38
CA LEU A 117 11.14 26.30 22.18
C LEU A 117 11.40 24.91 22.78
N PHE A 118 12.03 24.03 22.01
CA PHE A 118 12.40 22.69 22.44
C PHE A 118 13.42 22.73 23.60
N LYS A 119 14.45 23.61 23.51
CA LYS A 119 15.38 23.83 24.64
C LYS A 119 14.65 24.29 25.90
N GLN A 120 13.69 25.19 25.76
CA GLN A 120 12.90 25.71 26.88
C GLN A 120 12.01 24.61 27.49
N ALA A 121 11.38 23.79 26.65
CA ALA A 121 10.52 22.68 27.07
C ALA A 121 11.31 21.63 27.88
N ILE A 122 12.48 21.20 27.40
CA ILE A 122 13.33 20.24 28.13
C ILE A 122 13.75 20.78 29.50
N VAL A 123 14.14 22.06 29.57
CA VAL A 123 14.53 22.69 30.84
C VAL A 123 13.36 22.74 31.81
N SER A 124 12.14 23.03 31.34
CA SER A 124 10.96 23.09 32.18
C SER A 124 10.51 21.75 32.76
N GLN A 125 10.98 20.64 32.17
CA GLN A 125 10.58 19.27 32.54
C GLN A 125 11.63 18.54 33.38
N ASP A 126 12.71 19.21 33.79
CA ASP A 126 13.87 18.61 34.48
C ASP A 126 14.48 17.38 33.75
N LEU A 127 14.23 17.23 32.44
CA LEU A 127 14.79 16.18 31.57
C LEU A 127 16.22 16.50 31.12
N GLN A 128 16.98 17.27 31.90
CA GLN A 128 18.31 17.73 31.50
C GLN A 128 19.36 16.62 31.57
N ASP A 129 19.15 15.68 32.49
CA ASP A 129 20.06 14.57 32.77
C ASP A 129 19.58 13.25 32.15
N GLU A 130 18.47 13.24 31.39
CA GLU A 130 17.94 12.05 30.73
C GLU A 130 17.99 12.17 29.20
N THR A 131 18.14 11.03 28.52
CA THR A 131 18.01 10.90 27.05
C THR A 131 16.56 11.09 26.62
N PHE A 132 16.30 12.10 25.78
CA PHE A 132 14.99 12.31 25.16
C PHE A 132 14.93 11.68 23.76
N TYR A 133 13.92 10.84 23.50
CA TYR A 133 13.78 10.13 22.22
C TYR A 133 12.70 10.75 21.33
N ILE A 134 13.06 11.08 20.09
CA ILE A 134 12.09 11.50 19.07
C ILE A 134 12.01 10.40 18.01
N VAL A 135 10.88 9.70 17.93
CA VAL A 135 10.66 8.65 16.93
C VAL A 135 9.82 9.21 15.80
N LEU A 136 10.41 9.24 14.60
CA LEU A 136 9.76 9.64 13.35
C LEU A 136 9.43 8.37 12.56
N ASP A 137 8.16 7.98 12.54
CA ASP A 137 7.68 6.85 11.75
C ASP A 137 7.43 7.27 10.29
N ARG A 138 7.71 6.35 9.36
CA ARG A 138 7.66 6.57 7.91
C ARG A 138 8.47 7.80 7.48
N ALA A 139 9.71 7.86 7.93
CA ALA A 139 10.63 8.96 7.68
C ALA A 139 10.94 9.23 6.20
N GLU A 140 10.56 8.34 5.27
CA GLU A 140 10.67 8.56 3.82
C GLU A 140 9.99 9.85 3.33
N GLN A 141 8.91 10.26 3.98
CA GLN A 141 8.21 11.52 3.66
C GLN A 141 9.06 12.76 3.95
N LEU A 142 10.03 12.69 4.87
CA LEU A 142 10.92 13.81 5.19
C LEU A 142 11.78 14.24 3.99
N ARG A 143 11.94 13.38 2.98
CA ARG A 143 12.68 13.70 1.74
C ARG A 143 11.89 14.59 0.79
N GLU A 144 10.56 14.52 0.84
CA GLU A 144 9.66 15.31 0.00
C GLU A 144 9.36 16.69 0.60
N MET A 145 9.66 16.86 1.89
CA MET A 145 9.57 18.13 2.62
C MET A 145 10.73 19.07 2.27
N GLU A 146 10.91 20.13 3.05
CA GLU A 146 12.01 21.07 2.88
C GLU A 146 13.39 20.40 3.09
N ALA A 147 14.36 20.73 2.24
CA ALA A 147 15.68 20.08 2.20
C ALA A 147 16.53 20.25 3.48
N ASN A 148 16.21 21.24 4.32
CA ASN A 148 16.88 21.52 5.59
C ASN A 148 16.36 20.64 6.75
N VAL A 149 15.14 20.10 6.66
CA VAL A 149 14.48 19.41 7.79
C VAL A 149 15.23 18.15 8.19
N LEU A 150 15.54 17.27 7.24
CA LEU A 150 16.26 16.03 7.51
C LEU A 150 17.67 16.27 8.10
N PRO A 151 18.56 17.09 7.48
CA PRO A 151 19.85 17.42 8.09
C PRO A 151 19.75 18.04 9.48
N ALA A 152 18.71 18.85 9.72
CA ALA A 152 18.51 19.51 11.00
C ALA A 152 18.08 18.52 12.10
N PHE A 153 17.24 17.54 11.78
CA PHE A 153 16.89 16.46 12.71
C PHE A 153 18.09 15.55 13.03
N LEU A 154 18.93 15.22 12.03
CA LEU A 154 20.12 14.38 12.26
C LEU A 154 21.13 15.02 13.20
N ARG A 155 21.22 16.36 13.20
CA ARG A 155 22.10 17.16 14.05
C ARG A 155 21.37 17.81 15.23
N LEU A 156 20.15 17.37 15.56
CA LEU A 156 19.33 18.03 16.57
C LEU A 156 20.02 18.05 17.94
N GLN A 157 20.73 16.99 18.30
CA GLN A 157 21.52 16.91 19.55
C GLN A 157 22.57 18.04 19.63
N GLU A 158 23.26 18.34 18.53
CA GLU A 158 24.26 19.41 18.44
C GLU A 158 23.61 20.80 18.47
N LEU A 159 22.53 21.00 17.71
CA LEU A 159 21.80 22.26 17.64
C LEU A 159 21.17 22.63 18.99
N THR A 160 20.64 21.62 19.69
CA THR A 160 20.01 21.79 20.99
C THR A 160 21.02 21.81 22.14
N ALA A 161 22.21 21.23 21.96
CA ALA A 161 23.17 20.96 23.03
C ALA A 161 22.52 20.24 24.23
N ARG A 162 21.55 19.36 23.93
CA ARG A 162 20.80 18.55 24.90
C ARG A 162 20.89 17.08 24.51
N ASN A 163 20.65 16.20 25.47
CA ASN A 163 20.72 14.75 25.25
C ASN A 163 19.47 14.24 24.51
N VAL A 164 19.46 14.41 23.19
CA VAL A 164 18.34 14.03 22.31
C VAL A 164 18.80 12.98 21.32
N THR A 165 18.00 11.94 21.14
CA THR A 165 18.21 10.90 20.14
C THR A 165 17.03 10.88 19.17
N VAL A 166 17.30 11.11 17.89
CA VAL A 166 16.28 11.03 16.84
C VAL A 166 16.31 9.65 16.19
N VAL A 167 15.20 8.92 16.28
CA VAL A 167 15.05 7.59 15.67
C VAL A 167 14.16 7.71 14.44
N LEU A 168 14.73 7.40 13.27
CA LEU A 168 14.04 7.41 11.99
C LEU A 168 13.64 5.98 11.61
N LEU A 169 12.34 5.73 11.39
CA LEU A 169 11.85 4.45 10.91
C LEU A 169 11.45 4.57 9.43
N SER A 170 11.98 3.72 8.56
CA SER A 170 11.60 3.70 7.13
C SER A 170 11.63 2.29 6.54
N GLU A 171 11.01 2.13 5.38
CA GLU A 171 11.16 0.93 4.55
C GLU A 171 12.33 1.03 3.56
N ILE A 172 12.79 2.25 3.30
CA ILE A 172 13.80 2.54 2.31
C ILE A 172 15.20 2.49 2.95
N VAL A 173 16.21 2.09 2.17
CA VAL A 173 17.61 2.12 2.59
C VAL A 173 18.14 3.56 2.77
N TRP A 174 19.16 3.71 3.61
CA TRP A 174 19.73 5.02 3.98
C TRP A 174 20.34 5.77 2.79
N GLU A 175 20.91 5.07 1.82
CA GLU A 175 21.61 5.67 0.68
C GLU A 175 20.69 6.61 -0.14
N LEU A 176 19.39 6.35 -0.13
CA LEU A 176 18.39 7.16 -0.83
C LEU A 176 17.94 8.39 -0.01
N PHE A 177 18.36 8.53 1.25
CA PHE A 177 18.13 9.71 2.10
C PHE A 177 19.22 10.77 1.96
N ARG A 178 20.38 10.45 1.36
CA ARG A 178 21.52 11.37 1.30
C ARG A 178 21.19 12.62 0.48
N PRO A 179 21.19 13.82 1.07
CA PRO A 179 21.02 15.05 0.32
C PRO A 179 22.30 15.40 -0.43
N ASN A 180 22.17 16.20 -1.50
CA ASN A 180 23.31 16.64 -2.32
C ASN A 180 24.36 17.44 -1.55
N THR A 181 23.96 18.10 -0.46
CA THR A 181 24.83 18.94 0.39
C THR A 181 25.59 18.16 1.46
N GLY A 182 25.37 16.84 1.55
CA GLY A 182 25.84 16.02 2.67
C GLY A 182 25.03 16.24 3.95
N CYS A 183 25.07 15.26 4.86
CA CYS A 183 24.44 15.30 6.17
C CYS A 183 25.27 14.51 7.20
N PHE A 184 24.88 14.60 8.47
CA PHE A 184 25.44 13.74 9.52
C PHE A 184 24.93 12.30 9.32
N GLU A 185 25.84 11.34 9.24
CA GLU A 185 25.48 9.93 8.99
C GLU A 185 24.96 9.28 10.29
N PRO A 186 23.69 8.83 10.34
CA PRO A 186 23.12 8.15 11.49
C PRO A 186 23.66 6.73 11.61
N PHE A 187 23.49 6.14 12.80
CA PHE A 187 23.72 4.71 12.98
C PHE A 187 22.60 3.91 12.31
N THR A 188 22.92 3.13 11.27
CA THR A 188 21.94 2.34 10.52
C THR A 188 21.73 0.97 11.14
N LEU A 189 20.49 0.65 11.52
CA LEU A 189 20.08 -0.63 12.06
C LEU A 189 19.09 -1.33 11.12
N TYR A 190 19.40 -2.57 10.74
CA TYR A 190 18.55 -3.37 9.87
C TYR A 190 17.62 -4.28 10.67
N PHE A 191 16.32 -4.24 10.35
CA PHE A 191 15.31 -5.18 10.83
C PHE A 191 15.02 -6.24 9.75
N PRO A 192 15.50 -7.48 9.93
CA PRO A 192 15.35 -8.54 8.94
C PRO A 192 13.92 -9.05 8.85
N ASP A 193 13.53 -9.61 7.71
CA ASP A 193 12.21 -10.23 7.56
C ASP A 193 12.02 -11.43 8.49
N TYR A 194 10.76 -11.72 8.82
CA TYR A 194 10.43 -12.92 9.57
C TYR A 194 10.56 -14.17 8.68
N SER A 195 11.32 -15.15 9.15
CA SER A 195 11.35 -16.48 8.53
C SER A 195 9.99 -17.18 8.71
N ILE A 196 9.71 -18.22 7.92
CA ILE A 196 8.49 -19.03 8.09
C ILE A 196 8.34 -19.55 9.54
N GLY A 197 9.45 -19.96 10.16
CA GLY A 197 9.45 -20.41 11.55
C GLY A 197 9.17 -19.29 12.55
N HIS A 198 9.64 -18.06 12.30
CA HIS A 198 9.31 -16.90 13.13
C HIS A 198 7.84 -16.54 13.01
N LEU A 199 7.30 -16.47 11.78
CA LEU A 199 5.88 -16.20 11.54
C LEU A 199 4.99 -17.23 12.22
N GLN A 200 5.33 -18.51 12.14
CA GLN A 200 4.59 -19.57 12.81
C GLN A 200 4.56 -19.34 14.32
N LYS A 201 5.72 -19.09 14.96
CA LYS A 201 5.79 -18.83 16.40
C LYS A 201 4.95 -17.62 16.81
N ILE A 202 5.05 -16.51 16.09
CA ILE A 202 4.32 -15.27 16.40
C ILE A 202 2.82 -15.47 16.25
N LEU A 203 2.37 -16.08 15.15
CA LEU A 203 0.95 -16.32 14.92
C LEU A 203 0.36 -17.27 15.96
N CYS A 204 1.10 -18.31 16.37
CA CYS A 204 0.64 -19.28 17.38
C CYS A 204 0.45 -18.68 18.78
N GLN A 205 1.04 -17.53 19.10
CA GLN A 205 0.82 -16.88 20.41
C GLN A 205 -0.62 -16.39 20.58
N ASN A 206 -1.29 -16.03 19.49
CA ASN A 206 -2.67 -15.55 19.50
C ASN A 206 -3.68 -16.71 19.38
N HIS A 207 -3.41 -17.84 20.00
CA HIS A 207 -4.30 -19.00 19.92
C HIS A 207 -5.58 -18.76 20.74
N PRO A 208 -6.75 -19.22 20.25
CA PRO A 208 -7.97 -19.18 21.04
C PRO A 208 -7.86 -20.13 22.24
N PRO A 209 -8.42 -19.77 23.40
CA PRO A 209 -8.35 -20.59 24.62
C PRO A 209 -9.18 -21.88 24.54
N GLU A 210 -10.09 -21.97 23.57
CA GLU A 210 -11.02 -23.08 23.37
C GLU A 210 -10.35 -24.34 22.82
N TYR A 211 -9.20 -24.20 22.16
CA TYR A 211 -8.53 -25.29 21.45
C TYR A 211 -7.09 -25.45 21.91
N SER A 212 -6.53 -26.66 21.71
CA SER A 212 -5.13 -26.93 21.99
C SER A 212 -4.18 -26.07 21.16
N ALA A 213 -3.06 -25.64 21.75
CA ALA A 213 -2.01 -24.91 21.04
C ALA A 213 -1.45 -25.71 19.86
N ASP A 214 -1.36 -27.04 19.98
CA ASP A 214 -0.88 -27.92 18.91
C ASP A 214 -1.85 -27.94 17.73
N PHE A 215 -3.16 -27.86 18.00
CA PHE A 215 -4.20 -27.81 16.98
C PHE A 215 -4.12 -26.51 16.18
N TYR A 216 -3.95 -25.38 16.87
CA TYR A 216 -3.77 -24.09 16.22
C TYR A 216 -2.43 -24.00 15.47
N ALA A 217 -1.36 -24.58 16.01
CA ALA A 217 -0.06 -24.63 15.33
C ALA A 217 -0.11 -25.44 14.02
N ALA A 218 -0.87 -26.53 14.00
CA ALA A 218 -1.12 -27.30 12.78
C ALA A 218 -1.89 -26.48 11.74
N TYR A 219 -2.90 -25.72 12.17
CA TYR A 219 -3.65 -24.79 11.31
C TYR A 219 -2.75 -23.71 10.71
N ILE A 220 -1.94 -23.03 11.52
CA ILE A 220 -1.02 -22.00 11.05
C ILE A 220 0.01 -22.57 10.07
N ASN A 221 0.50 -23.79 10.30
CA ASN A 221 1.40 -24.45 9.36
C ASN A 221 0.74 -24.68 7.98
N ILE A 222 -0.52 -25.10 7.97
CA ILE A 222 -1.31 -25.25 6.72
C ILE A 222 -1.49 -23.89 6.04
N LEU A 223 -1.86 -22.86 6.80
CA LEU A 223 -2.06 -21.51 6.29
C LEU A 223 -0.77 -20.95 5.68
N LEU A 224 0.34 -21.01 6.40
CA LEU A 224 1.64 -20.57 5.89
C LEU A 224 2.06 -21.38 4.67
N GLY A 225 1.78 -22.70 4.63
CA GLY A 225 2.06 -23.53 3.46
C GLY A 225 1.39 -23.04 2.16
N VAL A 226 0.20 -22.42 2.25
CA VAL A 226 -0.52 -21.85 1.10
C VAL A 226 -0.12 -20.40 0.84
N PHE A 227 -0.09 -19.55 1.87
CA PHE A 227 0.02 -18.11 1.71
C PHE A 227 1.45 -17.58 1.68
N TYR A 228 2.45 -18.28 2.25
CA TYR A 228 3.81 -17.76 2.40
C TYR A 228 4.51 -17.43 1.08
N MET A 229 4.10 -18.09 -0.02
CA MET A 229 4.64 -17.80 -1.36
C MET A 229 4.13 -16.48 -1.94
N VAL A 230 2.98 -15.98 -1.48
CA VAL A 230 2.33 -14.75 -1.99
C VAL A 230 2.44 -13.61 -0.99
N CYS A 231 2.24 -13.88 0.30
CA CYS A 231 2.20 -12.88 1.36
C CYS A 231 3.13 -13.27 2.52
N ARG A 232 4.03 -12.35 2.88
CA ARG A 232 4.90 -12.45 4.06
C ARG A 232 4.59 -11.41 5.13
N ASP A 233 3.50 -10.68 4.94
CA ASP A 233 3.05 -9.64 5.87
C ASP A 233 2.35 -10.29 7.07
N LEU A 234 2.90 -10.06 8.27
CA LEU A 234 2.37 -10.60 9.51
C LEU A 234 0.92 -10.16 9.77
N LYS A 235 0.57 -8.90 9.50
CA LYS A 235 -0.77 -8.36 9.79
C LYS A 235 -1.84 -9.01 8.91
N GLU A 236 -1.54 -9.14 7.62
CA GLU A 236 -2.45 -9.79 6.67
C GLU A 236 -2.58 -11.29 6.96
N LEU A 237 -1.48 -11.97 7.30
CA LEU A 237 -1.52 -13.37 7.70
C LEU A 237 -2.34 -13.56 8.99
N GLN A 238 -2.22 -12.66 9.97
CA GLN A 238 -3.02 -12.70 11.19
C GLN A 238 -4.51 -12.50 10.92
N HIS A 239 -4.85 -11.54 10.06
CA HIS A 239 -6.23 -11.30 9.64
C HIS A 239 -6.82 -12.51 8.89
N LEU A 240 -6.08 -13.07 7.93
CA LEU A 240 -6.50 -14.27 7.20
C LEU A 240 -6.59 -15.51 8.10
N ALA A 241 -5.72 -15.61 9.11
CA ALA A 241 -5.74 -16.68 10.09
C ALA A 241 -7.01 -16.61 10.94
N ALA A 242 -7.36 -15.43 11.46
CA ALA A 242 -8.59 -15.23 12.24
C ALA A 242 -9.85 -15.54 11.41
N LEU A 243 -9.89 -15.05 10.16
CA LEU A 243 -11.06 -15.16 9.28
C LEU A 243 -11.37 -16.60 8.83
N ASN A 244 -10.35 -17.42 8.60
CA ASN A 244 -10.53 -18.78 8.08
C ASN A 244 -10.52 -19.85 9.19
N PHE A 245 -10.29 -19.47 10.45
CA PHE A 245 -10.20 -20.41 11.57
C PHE A 245 -11.55 -21.06 11.88
N SER A 246 -12.65 -20.29 11.81
CA SER A 246 -14.03 -20.76 11.94
C SER A 246 -14.35 -21.94 11.02
N LYS A 247 -13.93 -21.86 9.75
CA LYS A 247 -14.16 -22.92 8.75
C LYS A 247 -13.23 -24.13 8.98
N TYR A 248 -12.06 -23.91 9.57
CA TYR A 248 -11.14 -24.98 9.91
C TYR A 248 -11.65 -25.85 11.07
N CYS A 249 -12.27 -25.24 12.09
CA CYS A 249 -12.82 -25.98 13.24
C CYS A 249 -14.18 -26.64 12.97
N GLU A 250 -14.88 -26.29 11.90
CA GLU A 250 -16.23 -26.81 11.59
C GLU A 250 -16.35 -28.35 11.59
N PRO A 251 -15.44 -29.15 10.97
CA PRO A 251 -15.54 -30.61 11.03
C PRO A 251 -15.34 -31.19 12.43
N VAL A 252 -14.62 -30.47 13.29
CA VAL A 252 -14.41 -30.85 14.70
C VAL A 252 -15.68 -30.57 15.50
N VAL A 253 -16.31 -29.41 15.28
CA VAL A 253 -17.59 -29.05 15.91
C VAL A 253 -18.71 -30.00 15.47
N ARG A 254 -18.71 -30.46 14.21
CA ARG A 254 -19.67 -31.46 13.70
C ARG A 254 -19.40 -32.90 14.17
N GLY A 255 -18.26 -33.17 14.79
CA GLY A 255 -17.86 -34.51 15.23
C GLY A 255 -17.43 -35.45 14.10
N GLU A 256 -17.17 -34.93 12.90
CA GLU A 256 -16.73 -35.72 11.73
C GLU A 256 -15.22 -36.03 11.79
N ALA A 257 -14.45 -35.20 12.49
CA ALA A 257 -13.01 -35.35 12.68
C ALA A 257 -12.60 -35.00 14.12
N ASN A 258 -11.56 -35.67 14.61
CA ASN A 258 -10.91 -35.32 15.87
C ASN A 258 -9.82 -34.26 15.64
N GLU A 259 -9.40 -33.55 16.70
CA GLU A 259 -8.31 -32.57 16.64
C GLU A 259 -6.99 -33.14 16.10
N ARG A 260 -6.78 -34.46 16.21
CA ARG A 260 -5.58 -35.16 15.74
C ARG A 260 -5.61 -35.53 14.26
N ASP A 261 -6.77 -35.45 13.60
CA ASP A 261 -6.96 -35.84 12.20
C ASP A 261 -6.53 -34.71 11.22
N THR A 262 -5.27 -34.27 11.32
CA THR A 262 -4.70 -33.14 10.55
C THR A 262 -4.90 -33.27 9.04
N ARG A 263 -4.81 -34.48 8.48
CA ARG A 263 -4.97 -34.73 7.03
C ARG A 263 -6.39 -34.50 6.54
N LYS A 264 -7.42 -34.82 7.34
CA LYS A 264 -8.82 -34.61 6.97
C LYS A 264 -9.15 -33.12 7.00
N LEU A 265 -8.71 -32.42 8.05
CA LEU A 265 -8.90 -30.98 8.20
C LEU A 265 -8.17 -30.21 7.09
N TRP A 266 -6.96 -30.63 6.75
CA TRP A 266 -6.21 -30.06 5.62
C TRP A 266 -6.97 -30.16 4.30
N LYS A 267 -7.48 -31.35 3.96
CA LYS A 267 -8.25 -31.55 2.71
C LYS A 267 -9.52 -30.72 2.65
N ASN A 268 -10.16 -30.45 3.79
CA ASN A 268 -11.35 -29.60 3.84
C ASN A 268 -11.00 -28.12 3.60
N ILE A 269 -9.98 -27.61 4.29
CA ILE A 269 -9.66 -26.18 4.30
C ILE A 269 -8.84 -25.74 3.09
N GLU A 270 -8.00 -26.61 2.50
CA GLU A 270 -7.11 -26.27 1.38
C GLU A 270 -7.82 -25.59 0.19
N PRO A 271 -8.92 -26.11 -0.37
CA PRO A 271 -9.62 -25.44 -1.47
C PRO A 271 -10.22 -24.10 -1.04
N HIS A 272 -10.67 -23.98 0.21
CA HIS A 272 -11.21 -22.75 0.76
C HIS A 272 -10.11 -21.66 0.91
N LEU A 273 -8.91 -22.02 1.37
CA LEU A 273 -7.78 -21.10 1.45
C LEU A 273 -7.33 -20.63 0.07
N LYS A 274 -7.32 -21.52 -0.94
CA LYS A 274 -7.02 -21.13 -2.33
C LYS A 274 -8.03 -20.14 -2.87
N LYS A 275 -9.32 -20.28 -2.53
CA LYS A 275 -10.37 -19.31 -2.87
C LYS A 275 -10.15 -17.98 -2.13
N ALA A 276 -9.88 -18.01 -0.82
CA ALA A 276 -9.61 -16.83 -0.01
C ALA A 276 -8.38 -16.04 -0.51
N MET A 277 -7.36 -16.74 -1.01
CA MET A 277 -6.17 -16.13 -1.62
C MET A 277 -6.49 -15.35 -2.89
N GLN A 278 -7.48 -15.79 -3.67
CA GLN A 278 -7.88 -15.09 -4.90
C GLN A 278 -8.85 -13.94 -4.62
N THR A 279 -9.64 -13.99 -3.54
CA THR A 279 -10.70 -13.00 -3.27
C THR A 279 -10.36 -12.04 -2.14
N VAL A 280 -10.13 -12.57 -0.94
CA VAL A 280 -9.98 -11.78 0.30
C VAL A 280 -8.64 -11.06 0.34
N TYR A 281 -7.57 -11.71 -0.11
CA TYR A 281 -6.25 -11.07 -0.19
C TYR A 281 -6.24 -9.90 -1.17
N LEU A 282 -6.92 -10.04 -2.31
CA LEU A 282 -7.12 -8.96 -3.28
C LEU A 282 -8.18 -7.93 -2.85
N ARG A 283 -8.79 -8.13 -1.66
CA ARG A 283 -9.87 -7.31 -1.11
C ARG A 283 -11.07 -7.15 -2.05
N GLU A 284 -11.32 -8.14 -2.92
CA GLU A 284 -12.49 -8.15 -3.82
C GLU A 284 -13.80 -8.30 -3.04
N ILE A 285 -13.72 -8.97 -1.90
CA ILE A 285 -14.83 -9.25 -0.98
C ILE A 285 -14.40 -8.74 0.40
N SER A 286 -15.29 -8.01 1.07
CA SER A 286 -15.05 -7.51 2.43
C SER A 286 -15.00 -8.66 3.44
N SER A 287 -14.29 -8.49 4.55
CA SER A 287 -14.22 -9.49 5.63
C SER A 287 -15.60 -9.87 6.17
N SER A 288 -16.50 -8.89 6.35
CA SER A 288 -17.86 -9.15 6.83
C SER A 288 -18.75 -9.90 5.83
N GLN A 289 -18.53 -9.68 4.53
CA GLN A 289 -19.22 -10.45 3.49
C GLN A 289 -18.69 -11.89 3.43
N TRP A 290 -17.40 -12.07 3.69
CA TRP A 290 -16.77 -13.38 3.74
C TRP A 290 -17.20 -14.21 4.96
N GLU A 291 -17.34 -13.60 6.13
CA GLU A 291 -17.87 -14.28 7.33
C GLU A 291 -19.32 -14.76 7.11
N ARG A 292 -20.17 -13.93 6.50
CA ARG A 292 -21.55 -14.32 6.15
C ARG A 292 -21.58 -15.51 5.20
N LEU A 293 -20.69 -15.55 4.20
CA LEU A 293 -20.54 -16.68 3.28
C LEU A 293 -20.14 -17.98 3.99
N GLN A 294 -19.48 -17.90 5.14
CA GLN A 294 -19.11 -19.09 5.91
C GLN A 294 -20.28 -19.62 6.76
N HIS A 295 -21.19 -18.73 7.18
CA HIS A 295 -22.36 -19.08 8.00
C HIS A 295 -23.56 -19.55 7.17
N ASP A 296 -23.81 -18.93 6.02
CA ASP A 296 -24.87 -19.36 5.11
C ASP A 296 -24.35 -20.48 4.20
N GLU A 297 -24.57 -21.74 4.58
CA GLU A 297 -24.29 -22.92 3.74
C GLU A 297 -25.18 -23.00 2.47
N GLY A 298 -26.10 -22.05 2.29
CA GLY A 298 -26.93 -21.95 1.09
C GLY A 298 -26.08 -21.57 -0.12
N GLU A 299 -26.29 -22.27 -1.23
CA GLU A 299 -25.62 -22.16 -2.53
C GLU A 299 -24.74 -20.92 -2.68
N ALA A 300 -23.45 -21.14 -2.93
CA ALA A 300 -22.48 -20.11 -3.29
C ALA A 300 -22.90 -19.38 -4.57
N GLY A 301 -23.93 -18.53 -4.48
CA GLY A 301 -24.20 -17.47 -5.42
C GLY A 301 -22.92 -16.65 -5.44
N GLN A 302 -22.22 -16.73 -6.56
CA GLN A 302 -20.97 -16.01 -6.78
C GLN A 302 -21.21 -14.54 -6.43
N LEU A 303 -20.82 -14.13 -5.22
CA LEU A 303 -20.66 -12.74 -4.90
C LEU A 303 -19.64 -12.24 -5.91
N LYS A 304 -20.15 -11.50 -6.90
CA LYS A 304 -19.34 -10.82 -7.89
C LYS A 304 -18.51 -9.83 -7.08
N GLY A 305 -17.21 -10.13 -6.92
CA GLY A 305 -16.28 -9.22 -6.30
C GLY A 305 -16.30 -7.86 -7.00
N LEU A 306 -15.70 -6.85 -6.39
CA LEU A 306 -15.61 -5.49 -6.96
C LEU A 306 -15.20 -5.49 -8.45
N SER A 307 -14.28 -6.38 -8.83
CA SER A 307 -13.79 -6.57 -10.21
C SER A 307 -14.83 -7.05 -11.22
N ALA A 308 -15.86 -7.77 -10.77
CA ALA A 308 -16.89 -8.36 -11.63
C ALA A 308 -18.05 -7.40 -11.96
N HIS A 309 -18.04 -6.19 -11.40
CA HIS A 309 -18.99 -5.10 -11.71
C HIS A 309 -18.62 -4.26 -12.94
N ALA A 310 -17.81 -4.79 -13.86
CA ALA A 310 -17.42 -4.12 -15.10
C ALA A 310 -18.58 -3.87 -16.11
N HIS A 311 -19.84 -4.03 -15.71
CA HIS A 311 -21.01 -3.70 -16.51
C HIS A 311 -21.47 -2.28 -16.18
N VAL A 312 -20.91 -1.28 -16.88
CA VAL A 312 -21.38 0.11 -16.80
C VAL A 312 -22.44 0.34 -17.87
N GLU A 313 -23.63 0.75 -17.45
CA GLU A 313 -24.67 1.17 -18.38
C GLU A 313 -24.36 2.58 -18.91
N LEU A 314 -24.09 2.65 -20.22
CA LEU A 314 -23.80 3.90 -20.92
C LEU A 314 -24.90 4.24 -21.94
N PRO A 315 -25.15 5.53 -22.22
CA PRO A 315 -26.03 5.93 -23.32
C PRO A 315 -25.57 5.35 -24.66
N TYR A 316 -26.51 5.15 -25.60
CA TYR A 316 -26.23 4.54 -26.90
C TYR A 316 -25.06 5.20 -27.66
N TYR A 317 -25.08 6.53 -27.81
CA TYR A 317 -24.00 7.25 -28.49
C TYR A 317 -22.68 7.23 -27.70
N SER A 318 -22.73 7.24 -26.37
CA SER A 318 -21.55 7.08 -25.52
C SER A 318 -20.90 5.70 -25.69
N LYS A 319 -21.70 4.63 -25.87
CA LYS A 319 -21.19 3.28 -26.18
C LYS A 319 -20.42 3.28 -27.51
N PHE A 320 -20.99 3.85 -28.57
CA PHE A 320 -20.33 3.94 -29.88
C PHE A 320 -19.11 4.86 -29.88
N LEU A 321 -19.16 5.99 -29.15
CA LEU A 321 -18.01 6.87 -28.94
C LEU A 321 -16.84 6.11 -28.27
N LEU A 322 -17.15 5.31 -27.27
CA LEU A 322 -16.13 4.55 -26.54
C LEU A 322 -15.54 3.42 -27.40
N ILE A 323 -16.38 2.71 -28.19
CA ILE A 323 -15.94 1.72 -29.18
C ILE A 323 -15.05 2.38 -30.24
N ALA A 324 -15.45 3.53 -30.78
CA ALA A 324 -14.68 4.27 -31.77
C ALA A 324 -13.32 4.74 -31.20
N ALA A 325 -13.32 5.23 -29.96
CA ALA A 325 -12.09 5.62 -29.26
C ALA A 325 -11.15 4.44 -29.03
N TYR A 326 -11.68 3.28 -28.68
CA TYR A 326 -10.89 2.05 -28.55
C TYR A 326 -10.24 1.66 -29.89
N LEU A 327 -11.02 1.64 -30.96
CA LEU A 327 -10.51 1.38 -32.31
C LEU A 327 -9.45 2.41 -32.74
N ALA A 328 -9.67 3.69 -32.46
CA ALA A 328 -8.70 4.74 -32.74
C ALA A 328 -7.38 4.54 -31.97
N SER A 329 -7.44 4.07 -30.72
CA SER A 329 -6.27 3.95 -29.87
C SER A 329 -5.44 2.69 -30.15
N TYR A 330 -6.08 1.57 -30.48
CA TYR A 330 -5.40 0.29 -30.70
C TYR A 330 -5.06 0.01 -32.18
N ASN A 331 -5.79 0.59 -33.13
CA ASN A 331 -5.45 0.44 -34.55
C ASN A 331 -4.49 1.55 -35.01
N PRO A 332 -3.46 1.22 -35.83
CA PRO A 332 -2.61 2.22 -36.43
C PRO A 332 -3.37 3.04 -37.49
N VAL A 333 -3.13 4.36 -37.55
CA VAL A 333 -3.78 5.31 -38.48
C VAL A 333 -3.76 4.85 -39.95
N ARG A 334 -2.71 4.13 -40.36
CA ARG A 334 -2.57 3.59 -41.73
C ARG A 334 -3.66 2.58 -42.10
N THR A 335 -4.26 1.92 -41.11
CA THR A 335 -5.28 0.87 -41.30
C THR A 335 -6.71 1.40 -41.30
N ASP A 336 -6.92 2.66 -40.92
CA ASP A 336 -8.27 3.26 -40.95
C ASP A 336 -8.86 3.23 -42.37
N LYS A 337 -7.99 3.44 -43.37
CA LYS A 337 -8.29 3.26 -44.80
C LYS A 337 -8.44 1.78 -45.23
N ARG A 338 -8.59 0.83 -44.34
CA ARG A 338 -8.97 -0.55 -44.69
C ARG A 338 -10.28 -0.90 -44.03
N PHE A 339 -10.47 -0.41 -42.80
CA PHE A 339 -11.59 -0.75 -41.95
C PHE A 339 -12.81 0.15 -42.12
N PHE A 340 -12.63 1.46 -42.33
CA PHE A 340 -13.71 2.45 -42.13
C PHE A 340 -14.20 3.16 -43.39
N LEU A 341 -13.80 2.74 -44.59
CA LEU A 341 -14.32 3.38 -45.82
C LEU A 341 -14.80 2.34 -46.84
N LYS A 342 -16.07 2.51 -47.23
CA LYS A 342 -16.89 1.50 -47.92
C LYS A 342 -16.43 1.20 -49.36
N HIS A 343 -15.52 2.02 -49.91
CA HIS A 343 -14.92 1.86 -51.23
C HIS A 343 -13.39 2.01 -51.18
N HIS A 344 -12.75 1.24 -50.30
CA HIS A 344 -11.31 1.03 -50.42
C HIS A 344 -11.06 0.23 -51.69
N GLY A 345 -10.59 0.91 -52.74
CA GLY A 345 -10.11 0.23 -53.95
C GLY A 345 -9.08 -0.86 -53.59
N LYS A 346 -8.76 -1.73 -54.55
CA LYS A 346 -7.74 -2.78 -54.35
C LYS A 346 -6.42 -2.13 -53.91
N ILE A 347 -6.13 -2.18 -52.60
CA ILE A 347 -4.82 -1.78 -52.07
C ILE A 347 -3.83 -2.72 -52.73
N LYS A 348 -2.93 -2.20 -53.56
CA LYS A 348 -1.86 -2.98 -54.17
C LYS A 348 -1.16 -3.70 -53.03
N LYS A 349 -1.20 -5.04 -53.04
CA LYS A 349 -0.40 -5.88 -52.15
C LYS A 349 1.08 -5.69 -52.52
N THR A 350 1.66 -4.54 -52.20
CA THR A 350 3.11 -4.44 -52.07
C THR A 350 3.44 -5.33 -50.90
N ASN A 351 4.18 -6.41 -51.16
CA ASN A 351 4.61 -7.41 -50.19
C ASN A 351 4.86 -6.78 -48.81
N PHE A 352 3.83 -6.83 -47.95
CA PHE A 352 3.98 -6.60 -46.52
C PHE A 352 4.62 -7.90 -46.01
N MET A 353 5.90 -8.08 -46.35
CA MET A 353 6.77 -8.89 -45.54
C MET A 353 6.54 -8.38 -44.13
N LYS A 354 6.03 -9.25 -43.27
CA LYS A 354 5.88 -9.03 -41.82
C LYS A 354 7.24 -8.62 -41.29
N LYS A 355 7.58 -7.34 -41.41
CA LYS A 355 8.85 -6.78 -40.98
C LYS A 355 8.73 -6.60 -39.48
N HIS A 356 8.75 -7.73 -38.76
CA HIS A 356 8.90 -7.82 -37.32
C HIS A 356 8.43 -6.61 -36.50
N GLU A 357 7.17 -6.15 -36.64
CA GLU A 357 6.48 -5.52 -35.52
C GLU A 357 6.10 -6.67 -34.59
N LYS A 358 7.11 -7.14 -33.85
CA LYS A 358 7.11 -8.38 -33.05
C LYS A 358 6.33 -8.24 -31.74
N THR A 359 5.67 -7.12 -31.52
CA THR A 359 4.93 -6.81 -30.30
C THR A 359 3.55 -6.31 -30.70
N SER A 360 2.49 -7.00 -30.25
CA SER A 360 1.11 -6.60 -30.53
C SER A 360 0.85 -5.20 -29.96
N ASN A 361 0.05 -4.40 -30.66
CA ASN A 361 -0.29 -3.04 -30.19
C ASN A 361 -0.98 -3.09 -28.82
N HIS A 362 -1.69 -4.18 -28.54
CA HIS A 362 -2.25 -4.45 -27.22
C HIS A 362 -1.21 -4.56 -26.09
N LEU A 363 0.03 -4.99 -26.37
CA LEU A 363 1.11 -5.04 -25.37
C LEU A 363 1.83 -3.69 -25.19
N LEU A 364 1.89 -2.85 -26.23
CA LEU A 364 2.47 -1.50 -26.11
C LEU A 364 1.54 -0.51 -25.39
N GLY A 365 0.25 -0.81 -25.35
CA GLY A 365 -0.77 0.04 -24.75
C GLY A 365 -1.40 1.05 -25.73
N PRO A 366 -2.37 1.86 -25.23
CA PRO A 366 -3.19 2.74 -26.05
C PRO A 366 -2.42 3.92 -26.65
N LYS A 367 -2.54 4.11 -27.97
CA LYS A 367 -1.91 5.24 -28.69
C LYS A 367 -2.82 6.48 -28.66
N PRO A 368 -2.24 7.70 -28.54
CA PRO A 368 -3.03 8.92 -28.59
C PRO A 368 -3.59 9.15 -30.01
N PHE A 369 -4.82 9.65 -30.09
CA PHE A 369 -5.50 9.97 -31.34
C PHE A 369 -6.16 11.35 -31.27
N PRO A 370 -6.26 12.08 -32.40
CA PRO A 370 -6.93 13.38 -32.45
C PRO A 370 -8.46 13.22 -32.46
N LEU A 371 -9.17 14.26 -32.01
CA LEU A 371 -10.64 14.32 -32.02
C LEU A 371 -11.24 14.02 -33.40
N ASP A 372 -10.65 14.55 -34.46
CA ASP A 372 -11.15 14.37 -35.83
C ASP A 372 -11.18 12.89 -36.24
N ARG A 373 -10.17 12.13 -35.82
CA ARG A 373 -10.09 10.69 -36.09
C ARG A 373 -11.16 9.92 -35.33
N LEU A 374 -11.46 10.32 -34.09
CA LEU A 374 -12.54 9.74 -33.29
C LEU A 374 -13.89 9.94 -33.98
N LEU A 375 -14.20 11.17 -34.38
CA LEU A 375 -15.47 11.51 -35.04
C LEU A 375 -15.60 10.80 -36.39
N ALA A 376 -14.51 10.71 -37.17
CA ALA A 376 -14.50 9.99 -38.44
C ALA A 376 -14.81 8.49 -38.26
N ILE A 377 -14.21 7.85 -37.24
CA ILE A 377 -14.49 6.44 -36.94
C ILE A 377 -15.93 6.28 -36.43
N LEU A 378 -16.40 7.17 -35.54
CA LEU A 378 -17.78 7.17 -35.04
C LEU A 378 -18.79 7.21 -36.19
N TYR A 379 -18.65 8.16 -37.11
CA TYR A 379 -19.57 8.29 -38.24
C TYR A 379 -19.45 7.15 -39.25
N SER A 380 -18.35 6.39 -39.25
CA SER A 380 -18.22 5.18 -40.05
C SER A 380 -18.91 3.96 -39.43
N ILE A 381 -18.92 3.85 -38.10
CA ILE A 381 -19.43 2.65 -37.40
C ILE A 381 -20.91 2.76 -37.04
N VAL A 382 -21.45 3.97 -36.96
CA VAL A 382 -22.88 4.20 -36.68
C VAL A 382 -23.66 4.19 -38.00
N ASP A 383 -24.69 3.35 -38.09
CA ASP A 383 -25.50 3.21 -39.32
C ASP A 383 -26.38 4.43 -39.61
N ASN A 384 -26.74 5.19 -38.57
CA ASN A 384 -27.55 6.40 -38.68
C ASN A 384 -26.70 7.65 -38.97
N ARG A 385 -27.22 8.59 -39.77
CA ARG A 385 -26.59 9.89 -39.96
C ARG A 385 -26.69 10.71 -38.67
N VAL A 386 -25.59 10.79 -37.93
CA VAL A 386 -25.49 11.55 -36.69
C VAL A 386 -25.04 12.98 -37.01
N ALA A 387 -25.85 13.98 -36.66
CA ALA A 387 -25.43 15.38 -36.75
C ALA A 387 -24.44 15.72 -35.62
N PRO A 388 -23.37 16.51 -35.90
CA PRO A 388 -22.44 17.00 -34.87
C PRO A 388 -23.15 18.01 -33.95
N THR A 389 -23.85 17.51 -32.94
CA THR A 389 -24.52 18.33 -31.93
C THR A 389 -23.59 18.60 -30.75
N ALA A 390 -23.81 19.70 -30.03
CA ALA A 390 -23.10 20.00 -28.79
C ALA A 390 -23.16 18.85 -27.77
N ASN A 391 -24.22 18.04 -27.81
CA ASN A 391 -24.41 16.88 -26.94
C ASN A 391 -23.35 15.79 -27.17
N ILE A 392 -22.85 15.61 -28.39
CA ILE A 392 -21.79 14.61 -28.68
C ILE A 392 -20.47 15.06 -28.08
N PHE A 393 -20.12 16.34 -28.24
CA PHE A 393 -18.94 16.90 -27.61
C PHE A 393 -19.03 16.88 -26.09
N SER A 394 -20.21 17.19 -25.52
CA SER A 394 -20.49 17.05 -24.09
C SER A 394 -20.35 15.60 -23.61
N GLN A 395 -20.77 14.62 -24.39
CA GLN A 395 -20.57 13.20 -24.08
C GLN A 395 -19.09 12.79 -24.12
N ILE A 396 -18.30 13.32 -25.06
CA ILE A 396 -16.85 13.06 -25.11
C ILE A 396 -16.17 13.61 -23.86
N THR A 397 -16.47 14.86 -23.48
CA THR A 397 -15.95 15.45 -22.24
C THR A 397 -16.40 14.66 -21.02
N SER A 398 -17.66 14.22 -20.98
CA SER A 398 -18.18 13.38 -19.90
C SER A 398 -17.45 12.04 -19.80
N LEU A 399 -17.12 11.38 -20.92
CA LEU A 399 -16.31 10.16 -20.95
C LEU A 399 -14.89 10.38 -20.43
N VAL A 400 -14.33 11.58 -20.62
CA VAL A 400 -13.03 11.97 -20.04
C VAL A 400 -13.16 12.18 -18.53
N THR A 401 -14.19 12.89 -18.07
CA THR A 401 -14.47 13.07 -16.64
C THR A 401 -14.67 11.73 -15.93
N LEU A 402 -15.33 10.77 -16.58
CA LEU A 402 -15.53 9.39 -16.09
C LEU A 402 -14.26 8.51 -16.16
N GLN A 403 -13.12 9.04 -16.60
CA GLN A 403 -11.85 8.30 -16.75
C GLN A 403 -11.91 7.10 -17.71
N LEU A 404 -12.93 7.03 -18.57
CA LEU A 404 -13.03 6.06 -19.66
C LEU A 404 -12.19 6.48 -20.89
N LEU A 405 -11.93 7.78 -20.99
CA LEU A 405 -10.96 8.40 -21.88
C LEU A 405 -10.02 9.28 -21.05
N SER A 406 -8.77 9.41 -21.48
CA SER A 406 -7.83 10.38 -20.90
C SER A 406 -7.37 11.36 -21.98
N MET A 407 -7.33 12.64 -21.63
CA MET A 407 -6.75 13.66 -22.50
C MET A 407 -5.23 13.68 -22.31
N VAL A 408 -4.49 13.76 -23.41
CA VAL A 408 -3.03 13.78 -23.41
C VAL A 408 -2.55 15.13 -23.92
N GLY A 409 -2.02 15.95 -23.00
CA GLY A 409 -1.58 17.31 -23.26
C GLY A 409 -2.08 18.26 -22.17
N ASN A 410 -1.79 19.55 -22.30
CA ASN A 410 -2.33 20.56 -21.39
C ASN A 410 -3.82 20.80 -21.70
N ASN A 411 -4.64 20.89 -20.66
CA ASN A 411 -6.10 21.05 -20.75
C ASN A 411 -6.56 22.37 -21.41
N ASP A 412 -5.64 23.32 -21.64
CA ASP A 412 -5.95 24.70 -22.03
C ASP A 412 -6.00 24.94 -23.56
N GLN A 413 -5.85 23.89 -24.37
CA GLN A 413 -5.91 24.00 -25.82
C GLN A 413 -7.26 23.49 -26.34
N LEU A 414 -8.14 24.43 -26.70
CA LEU A 414 -9.34 24.15 -27.51
C LEU A 414 -8.96 23.57 -28.89
N ASP A 415 -7.74 23.81 -29.34
CA ASP A 415 -7.26 23.38 -30.65
C ASP A 415 -6.57 22.01 -30.58
N GLY A 416 -7.16 21.01 -31.24
CA GLY A 416 -6.58 19.69 -31.46
C GLY A 416 -6.35 18.81 -30.22
N PRO A 417 -7.34 18.58 -29.33
CA PRO A 417 -7.16 17.70 -28.18
C PRO A 417 -6.83 16.27 -28.65
N ARG A 418 -5.84 15.67 -28.00
CA ARG A 418 -5.47 14.26 -28.19
C ARG A 418 -6.04 13.44 -27.06
N TYR A 419 -6.72 12.36 -27.40
CA TYR A 419 -7.33 11.44 -26.44
C TYR A 419 -6.63 10.08 -26.47
N LYS A 420 -6.70 9.38 -25.35
CA LYS A 420 -6.34 7.96 -25.19
C LYS A 420 -7.50 7.20 -24.60
N CYS A 421 -7.65 5.95 -24.99
CA CYS A 421 -8.66 5.06 -24.46
C CYS A 421 -8.05 4.25 -23.29
N THR A 422 -8.69 4.28 -22.12
CA THR A 422 -8.19 3.64 -20.89
C THR A 422 -8.85 2.28 -20.60
N VAL A 423 -9.86 1.90 -21.38
CA VAL A 423 -10.66 0.69 -21.12
C VAL A 423 -10.03 -0.57 -21.70
N SER A 424 -10.31 -1.71 -21.05
CA SER A 424 -9.83 -3.02 -21.48
C SER A 424 -10.61 -3.59 -22.67
N LEU A 425 -10.02 -4.60 -23.32
CA LEU A 425 -10.67 -5.32 -24.43
C LEU A 425 -11.97 -6.00 -23.99
N ASP A 426 -12.00 -6.60 -22.80
CA ASP A 426 -13.17 -7.32 -22.30
C ASP A 426 -14.33 -6.38 -21.98
N PHE A 427 -14.03 -5.20 -21.45
CA PHE A 427 -15.02 -4.14 -21.22
C PHE A 427 -15.64 -3.67 -22.54
N ILE A 428 -14.82 -3.39 -23.55
CA ILE A 428 -15.31 -2.98 -24.88
C ILE A 428 -16.07 -4.09 -25.58
N ARG A 429 -15.65 -5.36 -25.45
CA ARG A 429 -16.40 -6.50 -25.98
C ARG A 429 -17.77 -6.62 -25.32
N ALA A 430 -17.87 -6.41 -24.02
CA ALA A 430 -19.15 -6.41 -23.31
C ALA A 430 -20.06 -5.29 -23.85
N ILE A 431 -19.55 -4.07 -24.00
CA ILE A 431 -20.31 -2.94 -24.56
C ILE A 431 -20.73 -3.23 -26.01
N ALA A 432 -19.82 -3.71 -26.85
CA ALA A 432 -20.06 -4.01 -28.25
C ALA A 432 -21.16 -5.07 -28.41
N ARG A 433 -21.20 -6.09 -27.54
CA ARG A 433 -22.31 -7.06 -27.49
C ARG A 433 -23.65 -6.41 -27.18
N THR A 434 -23.71 -5.41 -26.28
CA THR A 434 -24.99 -4.73 -25.98
C THR A 434 -25.55 -3.90 -27.14
N VAL A 435 -24.70 -3.49 -28.09
CA VAL A 435 -25.11 -2.74 -29.29
C VAL A 435 -25.04 -3.59 -30.57
N ASN A 436 -24.87 -4.91 -30.44
CA ASN A 436 -24.73 -5.86 -31.55
C ASN A 436 -23.63 -5.49 -32.56
N PHE A 437 -22.52 -4.91 -32.08
CA PHE A 437 -21.36 -4.54 -32.89
C PHE A 437 -20.23 -5.57 -32.75
N ASP A 438 -19.68 -6.05 -33.86
CA ASP A 438 -18.58 -7.02 -33.85
C ASP A 438 -17.21 -6.32 -33.86
N ILE A 439 -16.73 -5.96 -32.67
CA ILE A 439 -15.45 -5.25 -32.50
C ILE A 439 -14.24 -6.02 -33.03
N ILE A 440 -14.23 -7.34 -32.95
CA ILE A 440 -13.04 -8.16 -33.22
C ILE A 440 -12.66 -8.06 -34.71
N LYS A 441 -13.66 -7.96 -35.60
CA LYS A 441 -13.45 -7.75 -37.04
C LYS A 441 -12.74 -6.45 -37.39
N TYR A 442 -12.82 -5.44 -36.53
CA TYR A 442 -12.25 -4.13 -36.76
C TYR A 442 -10.88 -3.94 -36.08
N LEU A 443 -10.36 -4.94 -35.36
CA LEU A 443 -9.05 -4.85 -34.69
C LEU A 443 -7.95 -5.44 -35.56
N TYR A 444 -6.89 -4.66 -35.79
CA TYR A 444 -5.76 -5.06 -36.65
C TYR A 444 -5.02 -6.31 -36.17
N ASP A 445 -4.87 -6.48 -34.85
CA ASP A 445 -4.07 -7.55 -34.25
C ASP A 445 -4.74 -8.95 -34.35
N PHE A 446 -6.05 -9.01 -34.62
CA PHE A 446 -6.83 -10.25 -34.68
C PHE A 446 -7.15 -10.71 -36.12
N LEU A 447 -6.47 -10.15 -37.12
CA LEU A 447 -6.71 -10.36 -38.57
C LEU A 447 -5.61 -11.09 -39.32
#